data_AF-A0A2D9JEE8-F1
#
_entry.id   AF-A0A2D9JEE8-F1
#
_cell.length_a   1.000
_cell.length_b   1.000
_cell.length_c   1.000
_cell.angle_alpha   90.00
_cell.angle_beta   90.00
_cell.angle_gamma   90.00
#
_symmetry.space_group_name_H-M   'P 1'
#
loop_
_entity.id
_entity.type
_entity.pdbx_description
1 polymer ?
#
loop_
_entity_poly.entity_id
_entity_poly.type
_entity_poly.pdbx_seq_one_letter_code
_entity_poly.pdbx_strand_id
1 'polypeptide(L)' 'LRSLLCVASEHSVWIALAGSLRLREMRSLVNAGVRPNCWGVRGDVCDQRDRTGQMDLRKVTAWRRAIGSPAN' A
#
# COMPACT_ATOMS: atom_id res chain seq x y z
N LEU A 1 5.22 13.26 2.73
CA LEU A 1 4.77 11.89 3.13
C LEU A 1 5.41 11.43 4.43
N ARG A 2 6.74 11.31 4.54
CA ARG A 2 7.38 10.91 5.82
C ARG A 2 7.03 11.81 7.00
N SER A 3 7.20 13.13 6.85
CA SER A 3 6.81 14.10 7.88
C SER A 3 5.35 13.97 8.31
N LEU A 4 4.43 13.79 7.35
CA LEU A 4 3.01 13.57 7.61
C LEU A 4 2.77 12.27 8.42
N LEU A 5 3.48 11.19 8.11
CA LEU A 5 3.39 9.94 8.87
C LEU A 5 3.94 10.09 10.30
N CYS A 6 5.02 10.84 10.49
CA CYS A 6 5.54 11.14 11.84
C CYS A 6 4.51 11.90 12.67
N VAL A 7 3.97 12.99 12.13
CA VAL A 7 2.94 13.80 12.82
C VAL A 7 1.71 12.94 13.13
N ALA A 8 1.25 12.13 12.19
CA ALA A 8 0.11 11.24 12.46
C ALA A 8 0.40 10.24 13.57
N SER A 9 1.60 9.65 13.59
CA SER A 9 2.03 8.75 14.66
C SER A 9 2.08 9.45 16.02
N GLU A 10 2.61 10.68 16.09
CA GLU A 10 2.67 11.49 17.32
C GLU A 10 1.27 11.79 17.88
N HIS A 11 0.27 11.89 17.01
CA HIS A 11 -1.12 12.14 17.37
C HIS A 11 -2.00 10.88 17.38
N SER A 12 -1.43 9.68 17.31
CA SER A 12 -2.17 8.41 17.26
C SER A 12 -3.22 8.35 16.14
N VAL A 13 -2.96 9.02 15.02
CA VAL A 13 -3.82 9.04 13.83
C VAL A 13 -3.37 7.94 12.87
N TRP A 14 -4.33 7.11 12.45
CA TRP A 14 -4.11 6.05 11.49
C TRP A 14 -4.17 6.59 10.05
N ILE A 15 -3.13 6.32 9.25
CA ILE A 15 -3.06 6.77 7.86
C ILE A 15 -3.19 5.59 6.89
N ALA A 16 -4.11 5.74 5.94
CA ALA A 16 -4.15 4.95 4.72
C ALA A 16 -3.55 5.76 3.56
N LEU A 17 -2.63 5.15 2.80
CA LEU A 17 -2.10 5.73 1.56
C LEU A 17 -2.72 5.02 0.35
N ALA A 18 -3.31 5.79 -0.57
CA ALA A 18 -3.91 5.30 -1.80
C ALA A 18 -3.56 6.22 -2.98
N GLY A 19 -3.93 5.80 -4.19
CA GLY A 19 -3.81 6.63 -5.40
C GLY A 19 -3.00 5.97 -6.49
N SER A 20 -3.65 5.13 -7.30
CA SER A 20 -3.07 4.45 -8.48
C SER A 20 -1.70 3.79 -8.26
N LEU A 21 -1.39 3.42 -7.01
CA LEU A 21 -0.13 2.83 -6.59
C LEU A 21 0.05 1.45 -7.20
N ARG A 22 1.28 1.18 -7.66
CA ARG A 22 1.74 -0.12 -8.10
C ARG A 22 2.62 -0.77 -7.05
N LEU A 23 2.68 -2.10 -7.07
CA LEU A 23 3.49 -2.89 -6.13
C LEU A 23 4.97 -2.42 -6.08
N ARG A 24 5.55 -2.08 -7.23
CA ARG A 24 6.93 -1.57 -7.31
C ARG A 24 7.08 -0.20 -6.63
N GLU A 25 6.12 0.70 -6.83
CA GLU A 25 6.13 2.04 -6.24
C GLU A 25 5.96 1.97 -4.73
N MET A 26 5.05 1.11 -4.25
CA MET A 26 4.90 0.81 -2.83
C MET A 26 6.23 0.34 -2.22
N ARG A 27 6.94 -0.61 -2.87
CA ARG A 27 8.24 -1.07 -2.38
C ARG A 27 9.28 0.05 -2.34
N SER A 28 9.32 0.92 -3.35
CA SER A 28 10.19 2.10 -3.33
C SER A 28 9.87 3.05 -2.18
N LEU A 29 8.58 3.27 -1.88
CA LEU A 29 8.13 4.09 -0.75
C LEU A 29 8.54 3.46 0.59
N VAL A 30 8.35 2.15 0.76
CA VAL A 30 8.79 1.42 1.96
C VAL A 30 10.30 1.53 2.16
N ASN A 31 11.09 1.36 1.10
CA ASN A 31 12.54 1.52 1.13
C ASN A 31 12.96 2.96 1.46
N ALA A 32 12.15 3.94 1.07
CA ALA A 32 12.33 5.33 1.45
C ALA A 32 11.81 5.65 2.86
N GLY A 33 11.37 4.66 3.65
CA GLY A 33 10.88 4.86 5.02
C GLY A 33 9.43 5.35 5.12
N VAL A 34 8.65 5.26 4.04
CA VAL A 34 7.22 5.58 4.04
C VAL A 34 6.44 4.30 4.37
N ARG A 35 5.95 4.20 5.61
CA ARG A 35 5.18 3.06 6.12
C ARG A 35 3.84 3.55 6.69
N PRO A 36 2.80 3.74 5.86
CA PRO A 36 1.45 4.02 6.35
C PRO A 36 0.91 2.79 7.08
N ASN A 37 -0.15 2.97 7.86
CA ASN A 37 -0.79 1.85 8.52
C ASN A 37 -1.58 0.97 7.54
N CYS A 38 -2.00 1.53 6.40
CA CYS A 38 -2.71 0.80 5.35
C CYS A 38 -2.37 1.31 3.95
N TRP A 39 -2.39 0.39 2.99
CA TRP A 39 -2.24 0.67 1.57
C TRP A 39 -3.57 0.40 0.85
N GLY A 40 -4.13 1.44 0.24
CA GLY A 40 -5.32 1.33 -0.61
C GLY A 40 -4.92 1.07 -2.07
N VAL A 41 -5.23 -0.12 -2.58
CA VAL A 41 -4.95 -0.52 -3.97
C VAL A 41 -6.19 -1.05 -4.66
N ARG A 42 -6.38 -0.68 -5.93
CA ARG A 42 -7.44 -1.21 -6.79
C ARG A 42 -6.89 -1.56 -8.17
N GLY A 43 -6.53 -0.55 -8.98
CA GLY A 43 -6.09 -0.78 -10.36
C GLY A 43 -4.96 -1.81 -10.47
N ASP A 44 -3.93 -1.74 -9.63
CA ASP A 44 -2.78 -2.65 -9.71
C ASP A 44 -3.10 -4.12 -9.36
N VAL A 45 -4.17 -4.37 -8.60
CA VAL A 45 -4.63 -5.74 -8.27
C VAL A 45 -5.74 -6.25 -9.19
N CYS A 46 -6.21 -5.43 -10.15
CA CYS A 46 -7.17 -5.84 -11.15
C CYS A 46 -6.50 -6.36 -12.42
N ASP A 47 -7.26 -7.13 -13.21
CA ASP A 47 -6.90 -7.47 -14.58
C ASP A 47 -6.73 -6.22 -15.44
N GLN A 48 -5.75 -6.27 -16.34
CA GLN A 48 -5.40 -5.18 -17.28
C GLN A 48 -5.11 -3.81 -16.62
N ARG A 49 -4.92 -3.76 -15.30
CA ARG A 49 -4.80 -2.53 -14.50
C ARG A 49 -6.03 -1.64 -14.55
N ASP A 50 -7.18 -2.19 -14.93
CA ASP A 50 -8.44 -1.48 -14.98
C ASP A 50 -9.11 -1.47 -13.60
N ARG A 51 -9.41 -0.28 -13.07
CA ARG A 51 -10.05 -0.11 -11.76
C ARG A 51 -11.47 -0.68 -11.72
N THR A 52 -12.09 -0.88 -12.88
CA THR A 52 -13.41 -1.49 -13.04
C THR A 52 -13.36 -2.99 -13.30
N GLY A 53 -12.18 -3.53 -13.63
CA GLY A 53 -11.96 -4.94 -13.94
C GLY A 53 -12.05 -5.89 -12.73
N GLN A 54 -11.97 -7.18 -13.00
CA GLN A 54 -11.98 -8.22 -11.96
C GLN A 54 -10.67 -8.21 -11.17
N MET A 55 -10.73 -8.59 -9.89
CA MET A 55 -9.54 -8.73 -9.06
C MET A 55 -8.77 -9.99 -9.44
N ASP A 56 -7.46 -9.85 -9.63
CA ASP A 56 -6.55 -10.97 -9.81
C ASP A 56 -5.98 -11.40 -8.45
N LEU A 57 -6.40 -12.58 -7.99
CA LEU A 57 -5.96 -13.17 -6.72
C LEU A 57 -4.44 -13.27 -6.62
N ARG A 58 -3.73 -13.50 -7.73
CA ARG A 58 -2.26 -13.60 -7.74
C ARG A 58 -1.64 -12.24 -7.39
N LYS A 59 -2.20 -11.14 -7.90
CA LYS A 59 -1.73 -9.78 -7.62
C LYS A 59 -2.05 -9.36 -6.19
N VAL A 60 -3.25 -9.66 -5.69
CA VAL A 60 -3.60 -9.46 -4.27
C VAL A 60 -2.62 -10.20 -3.36
N THR A 61 -2.33 -11.46 -3.68
CA THR A 61 -1.36 -12.28 -2.93
C THR A 61 0.05 -11.68 -2.97
N ALA A 62 0.47 -11.15 -4.12
CA ALA A 62 1.77 -10.48 -4.26
C ALA A 62 1.87 -9.22 -3.39
N TRP A 63 0.80 -8.42 -3.31
CA TRP A 63 0.70 -7.28 -2.40
C TRP A 63 0.79 -7.71 -0.94
N ARG A 64 -0.01 -8.71 -0.53
CA ARG A 64 0.00 -9.25 0.84
C ARG A 64 1.39 -9.75 1.25
N ARG A 65 2.10 -10.45 0.38
CA ARG A 65 3.46 -10.93 0.65
C ARG A 65 4.47 -9.78 0.77
N ALA A 66 4.30 -8.71 -0.01
CA ALA A 66 5.25 -7.61 -0.03
C ALA A 66 5.17 -6.69 1.19
N ILE A 67 4.00 -6.54 1.81
CA ILE A 67 3.83 -5.74 3.03
C ILE A 67 4.32 -6.47 4.30
N GLY A 68 4.54 -7.79 4.22
CA GLY A 68 4.86 -8.65 5.37
C GLY A 68 3.61 -9.01 6.20
N SER A 69 3.71 -10.06 7.03
CA SER A 69 2.74 -10.25 8.11
C SER A 69 2.91 -9.13 9.14
N PRO A 70 1.85 -8.73 9.87
CA PRO A 70 2.04 -7.89 11.06
C PRO A 70 3.09 -8.55 11.95
N ALA A 71 3.99 -7.76 12.53
CA ALA A 71 4.80 -8.27 13.63
C ALA A 71 3.83 -8.69 14.75
N ASN A 72 3.93 -9.94 15.20
CA ASN A 72 3.21 -10.45 16.37
C ASN A 72 3.56 -9.64 17.61
#